data_AF-A0A1B6GSC9-F1
#
_entry.id   AF-A0A1B6GSC9-F1
#
_cell.length_a   1.000
_cell.length_b   1.000
_cell.length_c   1.000
_cell.angle_alpha   90.00
_cell.angle_beta   90.00
_cell.angle_gamma   90.00
#
_symmetry.space_group_name_H-M   'P 1'
#
loop_
_entity.id
_entity.type
_entity.pdbx_description
1 polymer ?
#
loop_
_entity_poly.entity_id
_entity_poly.type
_entity_poly.pdbx_seq_one_letter_code
_entity_poly.pdbx_strand_id
1 'polypeptide(L)'
;IYVSELGSILTGYKYPMSQEDMKPLLPAGLEDKADVLFGNLEELYRFHGEVFLQDLENCISTTELVALCFTHRRESFYRLYSYYCQNNPRSERLRASLGDNTFFVTCQRKLGHKLPLAAYLLKPVQRITKYQLLLKDLLHYSEGQKWCGELQEALDCMLVVLKCVNDSMHQIAITGYWGELSELGELLMQGSFSVSPESKKDRLRDLRLKPMQRHIFLYQKALLFCKKSAAHNKATYHFKRILKMSQVGLTETV
;
A
#
# COMPACT_ATOMS: atom_id res chain seq x y z
N ILE A 1 -9.53 19.01 -5.44
CA ILE A 1 -9.75 17.95 -6.47
C ILE A 1 -9.83 16.56 -5.84
N TYR A 2 -8.75 15.98 -5.28
CA TYR A 2 -8.75 14.61 -4.75
C TYR A 2 -9.88 14.31 -3.74
N VAL A 3 -10.06 15.15 -2.71
CA VAL A 3 -11.14 15.00 -1.71
C VAL A 3 -12.53 14.97 -2.36
N SER A 4 -12.78 15.88 -3.30
CA SER A 4 -14.05 15.92 -4.04
C SER A 4 -14.27 14.67 -4.90
N GLU A 5 -13.22 14.15 -5.53
CA GLU A 5 -13.32 12.91 -6.31
C GLU A 5 -13.58 11.69 -5.42
N LEU A 6 -13.00 11.62 -4.21
CA LEU A 6 -13.34 10.57 -3.25
C LEU A 6 -14.80 10.70 -2.80
N GLY A 7 -15.23 11.92 -2.49
CA GLY A 7 -16.61 12.22 -2.12
C GLY A 7 -17.60 11.78 -3.20
N SER A 8 -17.32 12.02 -4.48
CA SER A 8 -18.22 11.61 -5.57
C SER A 8 -18.31 10.09 -5.73
N ILE A 9 -17.25 9.34 -5.41
CA ILE A 9 -17.31 7.88 -5.38
C ILE A 9 -18.24 7.40 -4.26
N LEU A 10 -18.13 7.99 -3.07
CA LEU A 10 -18.95 7.61 -1.92
C LEU A 10 -20.43 7.94 -2.15
N THR A 11 -20.72 9.17 -2.56
CA THR A 11 -22.11 9.64 -2.74
C THR A 11 -22.78 9.06 -3.97
N GLY A 12 -22.03 8.78 -5.04
CA GLY A 12 -22.61 8.32 -6.30
C GLY A 12 -22.43 6.83 -6.61
N TYR A 13 -21.63 6.08 -5.83
CA TYR A 13 -21.53 4.62 -5.95
C TYR A 13 -21.74 3.90 -4.63
N LYS A 14 -21.03 4.25 -3.55
CA LYS A 14 -21.13 3.50 -2.28
C LYS A 14 -22.51 3.63 -1.63
N TYR A 15 -22.98 4.84 -1.33
CA TYR A 15 -24.26 5.05 -0.65
C TYR A 15 -25.46 4.60 -1.47
N PRO A 16 -25.48 4.77 -2.82
CA PRO A 16 -26.51 4.18 -3.67
C PRO A 16 -26.68 2.67 -3.53
N MET A 17 -25.66 1.90 -3.11
CA MET A 17 -25.84 0.47 -2.85
C MET A 17 -26.83 0.16 -1.72
N SER A 18 -27.13 1.12 -0.85
CA SER A 18 -28.08 0.95 0.25
C SER A 18 -29.42 1.63 -0.01
N GLN A 19 -29.59 2.32 -1.14
CA GLN A 19 -30.83 3.05 -1.47
C GLN A 19 -31.86 2.12 -2.12
N GLU A 20 -33.12 2.21 -1.70
CA GLU A 20 -34.21 1.33 -2.18
C GLU A 20 -34.43 1.44 -3.69
N ASP A 21 -34.27 2.62 -4.29
CA ASP A 21 -34.44 2.84 -5.73
C ASP A 21 -33.33 2.20 -6.58
N MET A 22 -32.18 1.94 -5.98
CA MET A 22 -30.99 1.39 -6.65
C MET A 22 -30.80 -0.11 -6.39
N LYS A 23 -31.42 -0.67 -5.34
CA LYS A 23 -31.38 -2.11 -5.03
C LYS A 23 -31.73 -3.01 -6.22
N PRO A 24 -32.77 -2.73 -7.05
CA PRO A 24 -33.10 -3.57 -8.20
C PRO A 24 -31.98 -3.65 -9.25
N LEU A 25 -31.04 -2.70 -9.25
CA LEU A 25 -29.92 -2.66 -10.19
C LEU A 25 -28.68 -3.39 -9.64
N LEU A 26 -28.62 -3.66 -8.32
CA LEU A 26 -27.46 -4.29 -7.70
C LEU A 26 -27.36 -5.75 -8.15
N PRO A 27 -26.19 -6.18 -8.67
CA PRO A 27 -25.99 -7.59 -8.94
C PRO A 27 -25.83 -8.35 -7.62
N ALA A 28 -26.34 -9.57 -7.54
CA ALA A 28 -26.17 -10.45 -6.38
C ALA A 28 -24.69 -10.63 -5.96
N GLY A 29 -23.76 -10.50 -6.91
CA GLY A 29 -22.33 -10.51 -6.63
C GLY A 29 -21.83 -9.36 -5.76
N LEU A 30 -22.58 -8.26 -5.62
CA LEU A 30 -22.26 -7.04 -4.85
C LEU A 30 -22.97 -6.91 -3.51
N GLU A 31 -24.02 -7.68 -3.27
CA GLU A 31 -24.75 -7.67 -2.00
C GLU A 31 -23.77 -7.88 -0.84
N ASP A 32 -23.83 -7.00 0.16
CA ASP A 32 -22.96 -6.97 1.34
C ASP A 32 -21.45 -6.94 1.07
N LYS A 33 -21.03 -6.54 -0.14
CA LYS A 33 -19.60 -6.45 -0.52
C LYS A 33 -19.11 -5.02 -0.78
N ALA A 34 -19.83 -4.02 -0.29
CA ALA A 34 -19.41 -2.62 -0.36
C ALA A 34 -18.01 -2.42 0.25
N ASP A 35 -17.72 -3.04 1.40
CA ASP A 35 -16.42 -2.94 2.07
C ASP A 35 -15.28 -3.61 1.29
N VAL A 36 -15.59 -4.61 0.46
CA VAL A 36 -14.60 -5.20 -0.46
C VAL A 36 -14.39 -4.31 -1.67
N LEU A 37 -15.45 -3.76 -2.25
CA LEU A 37 -15.37 -2.90 -3.43
C LEU A 37 -14.66 -1.58 -3.13
N PHE A 38 -14.98 -0.93 -2.00
CA PHE A 38 -14.45 0.38 -1.65
C PHE A 38 -13.32 0.32 -0.61
N GLY A 39 -13.12 -0.79 0.10
CA GLY A 39 -12.16 -0.82 1.21
C GLY A 39 -12.50 0.23 2.26
N ASN A 40 -11.46 0.88 2.79
CA ASN A 40 -11.58 2.01 3.72
C ASN A 40 -11.61 3.38 3.01
N LEU A 41 -12.15 3.48 1.78
CA LEU A 41 -12.21 4.73 1.02
C LEU A 41 -12.84 5.89 1.81
N GLU A 42 -13.81 5.57 2.65
CA GLU A 42 -14.50 6.56 3.49
C GLU A 42 -13.61 7.10 4.62
N GLU A 43 -12.78 6.25 5.25
CA GLU A 43 -11.77 6.72 6.20
C GLU A 43 -10.73 7.62 5.51
N LEU A 44 -10.30 7.26 4.30
CA LEU A 44 -9.42 8.10 3.49
C LEU A 44 -10.08 9.45 3.17
N TYR A 45 -11.34 9.44 2.75
CA TYR A 45 -12.09 10.67 2.47
C TYR A 45 -12.16 11.58 3.69
N ARG A 46 -12.53 11.05 4.85
CA ARG A 46 -12.59 11.82 6.11
C ARG A 46 -11.22 12.33 6.51
N PHE A 47 -10.19 11.49 6.53
CA PHE A 47 -8.82 11.91 6.85
C PHE A 47 -8.35 13.06 5.95
N HIS A 48 -8.55 12.95 4.64
CA HIS A 48 -8.12 14.01 3.73
C HIS A 48 -9.00 15.26 3.80
N GLY A 49 -10.32 15.11 3.97
CA GLY A 49 -11.24 16.25 3.99
C GLY A 49 -11.30 17.01 5.31
N GLU A 50 -11.18 16.30 6.42
CA GLU A 50 -11.39 16.85 7.78
C GLU A 50 -10.07 17.12 8.51
N VAL A 51 -8.95 16.52 8.08
CA VAL A 51 -7.65 16.68 8.75
C VAL A 51 -6.60 17.22 7.78
N PHE A 52 -6.21 16.42 6.79
CA PHE A 52 -5.00 16.73 6.02
C PHE A 52 -5.16 17.94 5.10
N LEU A 53 -6.34 18.16 4.51
CA LEU A 53 -6.60 19.37 3.73
C LEU A 53 -6.57 20.62 4.61
N GLN A 54 -7.17 20.56 5.81
CA GLN A 54 -7.15 21.68 6.75
C GLN A 54 -5.72 21.99 7.21
N ASP A 55 -4.93 20.96 7.53
CA ASP A 55 -3.50 21.11 7.86
C ASP A 55 -2.76 21.86 6.72
N LEU A 56 -2.97 21.48 5.46
CA LEU A 56 -2.34 22.13 4.30
C LEU A 56 -2.85 23.56 4.05
N GLU A 57 -4.15 23.81 4.19
CA GLU A 57 -4.76 25.13 4.01
C GLU A 57 -4.24 26.14 5.04
N ASN A 58 -4.05 25.70 6.27
CA ASN A 58 -3.45 26.51 7.34
C ASN A 58 -1.97 26.85 7.07
N CYS A 59 -1.31 26.14 6.15
CA CYS A 59 0.08 26.36 5.77
C CYS A 59 0.26 27.16 4.47
N ILE A 60 -0.82 27.66 3.85
CA ILE A 60 -0.76 28.38 2.56
C ILE A 60 0.22 29.55 2.59
N SER A 61 0.32 30.25 3.71
CA SER A 61 1.23 31.40 3.88
C SER A 61 2.61 31.02 4.44
N THR A 62 2.87 29.74 4.71
CA THR A 62 4.12 29.30 5.36
C THR A 62 4.54 27.92 4.87
N THR A 63 5.34 27.89 3.80
CA THR A 63 5.86 26.66 3.17
C THR A 63 6.57 25.72 4.16
N GLU A 64 7.23 26.29 5.17
CA GLU A 64 7.96 25.60 6.24
C GLU A 64 7.06 24.60 6.98
N LEU A 65 5.79 24.96 7.20
CA LEU A 65 4.83 24.15 7.97
C LEU A 65 4.24 23.00 7.13
N VAL A 66 4.37 23.05 5.80
CA VAL A 66 3.91 21.97 4.93
C VAL A 66 4.67 20.68 5.24
N ALA A 67 5.97 20.76 5.53
CA ALA A 67 6.78 19.60 5.91
C ALA A 67 6.21 18.89 7.15
N LEU A 68 5.85 19.65 8.18
CA LEU A 68 5.28 19.15 9.43
C LEU A 68 3.94 18.45 9.22
N CYS A 69 3.12 18.90 8.27
CA CYS A 69 1.86 18.24 7.93
C CYS A 69 2.08 16.78 7.51
N PHE A 70 3.18 16.47 6.81
CA PHE A 70 3.47 15.10 6.39
C PHE A 70 4.06 14.26 7.53
N THR A 71 5.04 14.79 8.25
CA THR A 71 5.73 14.04 9.31
C THR A 71 4.79 13.72 10.48
N HIS A 72 3.95 14.69 10.92
CA HIS A 72 2.96 14.48 11.98
C HIS A 72 1.86 13.48 11.61
N ARG A 73 1.61 13.25 10.31
CA ARG A 73 0.56 12.35 9.83
C ARG A 73 1.11 11.02 9.29
N ARG A 74 2.40 10.74 9.47
CA ARG A 74 3.08 9.53 8.97
C ARG A 74 2.32 8.24 9.28
N GLU A 75 1.93 8.02 10.53
CA GLU A 75 1.21 6.80 10.94
C GLU A 75 -0.16 6.69 10.28
N SER A 76 -0.87 7.81 10.14
CA SER A 76 -2.18 7.85 9.47
C SER A 76 -2.04 7.49 7.98
N PHE A 77 -1.05 8.06 7.29
CA PHE A 77 -0.75 7.69 5.91
C PHE A 77 -0.42 6.20 5.79
N TYR A 78 0.50 5.69 6.61
CA TYR A 78 0.87 4.28 6.57
C TYR A 78 -0.33 3.35 6.82
N ARG A 79 -1.10 3.58 7.89
CA ARG A 79 -2.24 2.73 8.25
C ARG A 79 -3.33 2.74 7.18
N LEU A 80 -3.78 3.93 6.79
CA LEU A 80 -4.92 4.08 5.88
C LEU A 80 -4.60 3.54 4.48
N TYR A 81 -3.42 3.86 3.94
CA TYR A 81 -3.04 3.42 2.61
C TYR A 81 -2.60 1.96 2.57
N SER A 82 -2.00 1.40 3.63
CA SER A 82 -1.74 -0.04 3.68
C SER A 82 -3.03 -0.83 3.60
N TYR A 83 -4.04 -0.46 4.39
CA TYR A 83 -5.35 -1.12 4.35
C TYR A 83 -5.98 -1.03 2.95
N TYR A 84 -6.02 0.18 2.37
CA TYR A 84 -6.61 0.38 1.05
C TYR A 84 -5.89 -0.42 -0.04
N CYS A 85 -4.55 -0.32 -0.09
CA CYS A 85 -3.74 -1.00 -1.10
C CYS A 85 -3.85 -2.52 -0.98
N GLN A 86 -3.86 -3.08 0.23
CA GLN A 86 -4.03 -4.52 0.46
C GLN A 86 -5.40 -5.02 -0.01
N ASN A 87 -6.43 -4.18 0.09
CA ASN A 87 -7.75 -4.49 -0.44
C ASN A 87 -7.86 -4.31 -1.96
N ASN A 88 -7.11 -3.39 -2.57
CA ASN A 88 -7.25 -3.01 -3.98
C ASN A 88 -7.28 -4.21 -4.98
N PRO A 89 -6.44 -5.26 -4.87
CA PRO A 89 -6.54 -6.45 -5.74
C PRO A 89 -7.81 -7.30 -5.54
N ARG A 90 -8.47 -7.23 -4.37
CA ARG A 90 -9.76 -7.87 -4.13
C ARG A 90 -10.90 -7.03 -4.72
N SER A 91 -10.87 -5.72 -4.49
CA SER A 91 -11.79 -4.76 -5.11
C SER A 91 -11.81 -4.88 -6.63
N GLU A 92 -10.63 -4.88 -7.27
CA GLU A 92 -10.53 -4.95 -8.73
C GLU A 92 -11.04 -6.28 -9.28
N ARG A 93 -10.76 -7.40 -8.61
CA ARG A 93 -11.31 -8.72 -9.02
C ARG A 93 -12.82 -8.77 -8.89
N LEU A 94 -13.37 -8.25 -7.79
CA LEU A 94 -14.81 -8.17 -7.59
C LEU A 94 -15.45 -7.33 -8.69
N ARG A 95 -14.95 -6.11 -8.91
CA ARG A 95 -15.45 -5.20 -9.94
C ARG A 95 -15.33 -5.80 -11.34
N ALA A 96 -14.19 -6.39 -11.69
CA ALA A 96 -13.97 -7.03 -12.99
C ALA A 96 -14.91 -8.22 -13.23
N SER A 97 -15.23 -9.00 -12.20
CA SER A 97 -16.18 -10.12 -12.31
C SER A 97 -17.61 -9.69 -12.62
N LEU A 98 -17.95 -8.41 -12.39
CA LEU A 98 -19.27 -7.85 -12.60
C LEU A 98 -19.43 -7.14 -13.96
N GLY A 99 -18.32 -6.88 -14.65
CA GLY A 99 -18.30 -6.18 -15.94
C GLY A 99 -19.00 -4.81 -15.90
N ASP A 100 -19.60 -4.44 -17.03
CA ASP A 100 -20.37 -3.19 -17.18
C ASP A 100 -21.82 -3.37 -16.68
N ASN A 101 -21.97 -3.78 -15.42
CA ASN A 101 -23.28 -3.95 -14.79
C ASN A 101 -24.09 -2.64 -14.77
N THR A 102 -25.40 -2.75 -14.95
CA THR A 102 -26.35 -1.62 -15.03
C THR A 102 -26.27 -0.66 -13.84
N PHE A 103 -25.98 -1.15 -12.63
CA PHE A 103 -25.75 -0.30 -11.47
C PHE A 103 -24.61 0.70 -11.71
N PHE A 104 -23.43 0.20 -12.11
CA PHE A 104 -22.25 1.05 -12.36
C PHE A 104 -22.48 2.03 -13.49
N VAL A 105 -23.09 1.59 -14.60
CA VAL A 105 -23.43 2.46 -15.74
C VAL A 105 -24.39 3.58 -15.32
N THR A 106 -25.39 3.25 -14.51
CA THR A 106 -26.38 4.22 -14.01
C THR A 106 -25.72 5.24 -13.09
N CYS A 107 -24.93 4.79 -12.12
CA CYS A 107 -24.14 5.65 -11.24
C CYS A 107 -23.20 6.58 -12.03
N GLN A 108 -22.46 6.02 -12.98
CA GLN A 108 -21.53 6.77 -13.82
C GLN A 108 -22.24 7.87 -14.62
N ARG A 109 -23.40 7.56 -15.20
CA ARG A 109 -24.23 8.53 -15.93
C ARG A 109 -24.78 9.62 -15.01
N LYS A 110 -25.35 9.25 -13.86
CA LYS A 110 -25.89 10.21 -12.87
C LYS A 110 -24.81 11.21 -12.41
N LEU A 111 -23.56 10.75 -12.28
CA LEU A 111 -22.42 11.58 -11.89
C LEU A 111 -21.75 12.34 -13.06
N GLY A 112 -22.09 12.04 -14.32
CA GLY A 112 -21.37 12.58 -15.47
C GLY A 112 -19.89 12.16 -15.54
N HIS A 113 -19.52 11.02 -14.94
CA HIS A 113 -18.15 10.55 -14.88
C HIS A 113 -17.67 10.08 -16.27
N LYS A 114 -16.55 10.64 -16.74
CA LYS A 114 -15.96 10.32 -18.04
C LYS A 114 -15.21 8.99 -18.06
N LEU A 115 -14.77 8.51 -16.90
CA LEU A 115 -14.01 7.27 -16.75
C LEU A 115 -14.84 6.21 -15.99
N PRO A 116 -14.56 4.91 -16.15
CA PRO A 116 -15.20 3.88 -15.36
C PRO A 116 -14.77 3.96 -13.89
N LEU A 117 -15.59 3.42 -12.99
CA LEU A 117 -15.32 3.39 -11.54
C LEU A 117 -13.90 2.88 -11.20
N ALA A 118 -13.40 1.90 -11.95
CA ALA A 118 -12.04 1.36 -11.79
C ALA A 118 -10.95 2.44 -11.73
N ALA A 119 -11.03 3.43 -12.63
CA ALA A 119 -10.06 4.52 -12.71
C ALA A 119 -10.13 5.43 -11.47
N TYR A 120 -11.33 5.62 -10.91
CA TYR A 120 -11.54 6.39 -9.69
C TYR A 120 -11.05 5.64 -8.45
N LEU A 121 -11.23 4.31 -8.39
CA LEU A 121 -10.73 3.49 -7.28
C LEU A 121 -9.19 3.39 -7.25
N LEU A 122 -8.49 3.71 -8.34
CA LEU A 122 -7.02 3.83 -8.35
C LEU A 122 -6.52 5.15 -7.76
N LYS A 123 -7.37 6.15 -7.58
CA LYS A 123 -6.96 7.50 -7.13
C LYS A 123 -6.21 7.49 -5.80
N PRO A 124 -6.59 6.71 -4.76
CA PRO A 124 -5.78 6.63 -3.56
C PRO A 124 -4.36 6.11 -3.80
N VAL A 125 -4.21 5.02 -4.57
CA VAL A 125 -2.89 4.47 -4.91
C VAL A 125 -2.04 5.51 -5.65
N GLN A 126 -2.64 6.24 -6.60
CA GLN A 126 -1.96 7.33 -7.32
C GLN A 126 -1.62 8.52 -6.42
N ARG A 127 -2.49 8.82 -5.45
CA ARG A 127 -2.32 9.98 -4.56
C ARG A 127 -1.14 9.77 -3.63
N ILE A 128 -1.04 8.60 -2.99
CA ILE A 128 0.06 8.32 -2.07
C ILE A 128 1.42 8.35 -2.79
N THR A 129 1.49 7.85 -4.03
CA THR A 129 2.72 7.89 -4.84
C THR A 129 3.07 9.29 -5.33
N LYS A 130 2.10 10.20 -5.39
CA LYS A 130 2.30 11.57 -5.86
C LYS A 130 2.88 12.49 -4.79
N TYR A 131 2.67 12.22 -3.51
CA TYR A 131 3.16 13.11 -2.45
C TYR A 131 4.69 13.26 -2.43
N GLN A 132 5.45 12.17 -2.62
CA GLN A 132 6.91 12.26 -2.70
C GLN A 132 7.38 13.08 -3.92
N LEU A 133 6.66 13.00 -5.06
CA LEU A 133 6.98 13.82 -6.24
C LEU A 133 6.77 15.30 -5.96
N LEU A 134 5.63 15.65 -5.35
CA LEU A 134 5.31 17.04 -5.00
C LEU A 134 6.29 17.62 -3.97
N LEU A 135 6.67 16.82 -2.97
CA LEU A 135 7.67 17.23 -1.98
C LEU A 135 9.06 17.40 -2.60
N LYS A 136 9.45 16.51 -3.52
CA LYS A 136 10.70 16.62 -4.27
C LYS A 136 10.73 17.88 -5.15
N ASP A 137 9.63 18.16 -5.86
CA ASP A 137 9.50 19.37 -6.67
C ASP A 137 9.59 20.62 -5.78
N LEU A 138 8.88 20.63 -4.64
CA LEU A 138 8.91 21.74 -3.69
C LEU A 138 10.30 21.97 -3.08
N LEU A 139 11.02 20.89 -2.77
CA LEU A 139 12.39 20.94 -2.27
C LEU A 139 13.34 21.55 -3.31
N HIS A 140 13.21 21.16 -4.59
CA HIS A 140 14.03 21.72 -5.67
C HIS A 140 13.86 23.24 -5.82
N TYR A 141 12.63 23.76 -5.69
CA TYR A 141 12.38 25.21 -5.72
C TYR A 141 12.73 25.94 -4.41
N SER A 142 13.05 25.20 -3.35
CA SER A 142 13.40 25.77 -2.04
C SER A 142 14.91 25.78 -1.79
N GLU A 143 15.76 25.45 -2.76
CA GLU A 143 17.22 25.41 -2.59
C GLU A 143 17.78 26.70 -1.95
N GLY A 144 18.62 26.52 -0.93
CA GLY A 144 19.21 27.62 -0.15
C GLY A 144 18.29 28.25 0.90
N GLN A 145 17.03 27.82 1.01
CA GLN A 145 16.12 28.28 2.05
C GLN A 145 16.33 27.54 3.37
N LYS A 146 16.05 28.20 4.49
CA LYS A 146 16.22 27.62 5.85
C LYS A 146 15.38 26.35 6.08
N TRP A 147 14.27 26.18 5.36
CA TRP A 147 13.30 25.07 5.52
C TRP A 147 13.56 23.86 4.60
N CYS A 148 14.70 23.83 3.91
CA CYS A 148 15.08 22.67 3.08
C CYS A 148 15.21 21.38 3.88
N GLY A 149 15.70 21.45 5.11
CA GLY A 149 15.90 20.29 5.96
C GLY A 149 14.58 19.60 6.29
N GLU A 150 13.58 20.39 6.66
CA GLU A 150 12.24 19.94 6.99
C GLU A 150 11.54 19.35 5.76
N LEU A 151 11.68 19.97 4.59
CA LEU A 151 11.15 19.42 3.34
C LEU A 151 11.82 18.10 2.95
N GLN A 152 13.13 17.97 3.16
CA GLN A 152 13.86 16.72 2.95
C GLN A 152 13.37 15.63 3.92
N GLU A 153 13.17 15.97 5.20
CA GLU A 153 12.61 15.03 6.19
C GLU A 153 11.20 14.57 5.81
N ALA A 154 10.34 15.49 5.34
CA ALA A 154 9.01 15.15 4.86
C ALA A 154 9.05 14.24 3.62
N LEU A 155 9.97 14.49 2.68
CA LEU A 155 10.19 13.63 1.51
C LEU A 155 10.61 12.22 1.94
N ASP A 156 11.62 12.11 2.81
CA ASP A 156 12.11 10.83 3.33
C ASP A 156 11.01 10.09 4.11
N CYS A 157 10.22 10.80 4.91
CA CYS A 157 9.06 10.26 5.59
C CYS A 157 8.07 9.63 4.60
N MET A 158 7.71 10.32 3.51
CA MET A 158 6.77 9.79 2.52
C MET A 158 7.36 8.66 1.67
N LEU A 159 8.67 8.66 1.42
CA LEU A 159 9.36 7.53 0.78
C LEU A 159 9.34 6.28 1.68
N VAL A 160 9.54 6.45 2.99
CA VAL A 160 9.41 5.36 3.97
C VAL A 160 7.99 4.84 4.01
N VAL A 161 6.97 5.72 4.04
CA VAL A 161 5.55 5.31 3.99
C VAL A 161 5.27 4.48 2.74
N LEU A 162 5.71 4.92 1.56
CA LEU A 162 5.54 4.18 0.31
C LEU A 162 6.20 2.81 0.35
N LYS A 163 7.43 2.74 0.88
CA LYS A 163 8.13 1.47 1.08
C LYS A 163 7.36 0.56 2.02
N CYS A 164 6.92 1.05 3.18
CA CYS A 164 6.16 0.26 4.16
C CYS A 164 4.81 -0.22 3.62
N VAL A 165 4.08 0.62 2.87
CA VAL A 165 2.84 0.22 2.18
C VAL A 165 3.14 -0.90 1.18
N ASN A 166 4.17 -0.75 0.36
CA ASN A 166 4.59 -1.78 -0.60
C ASN A 166 5.02 -3.08 0.09
N ASP A 167 5.81 -3.00 1.16
CA ASP A 167 6.25 -4.16 1.95
C ASP A 167 5.05 -4.89 2.56
N SER A 168 4.03 -4.16 3.03
CA SER A 168 2.79 -4.73 3.53
C SER A 168 2.01 -5.52 2.45
N MET A 169 2.10 -5.09 1.18
CA MET A 169 1.51 -5.83 0.05
C MET A 169 2.19 -7.18 -0.16
N HIS A 170 3.51 -7.24 0.03
CA HIS A 170 4.26 -8.49 -0.04
C HIS A 170 3.99 -9.39 1.16
N GLN A 171 3.82 -8.79 2.34
CA GLN A 171 3.53 -9.51 3.59
C GLN A 171 2.24 -10.32 3.51
N ILE A 172 1.14 -9.74 3.02
CA ILE A 172 -0.15 -10.44 2.89
C ILE A 172 -0.13 -11.58 1.84
N ALA A 173 0.93 -11.65 1.04
CA ALA A 173 1.13 -12.70 0.05
C ALA A 173 1.96 -13.89 0.58
N ILE A 174 2.37 -13.85 1.85
CA ILE A 174 3.03 -14.97 2.54
C ILE A 174 2.01 -16.09 2.78
N THR A 175 2.41 -17.34 2.51
CA THR A 175 1.56 -18.54 2.68
C THR A 175 2.35 -19.66 3.35
N GLY A 176 1.66 -20.54 4.07
CA GLY A 176 2.27 -21.72 4.70
C GLY A 176 3.11 -21.44 5.95
N TYR A 177 3.07 -20.22 6.48
CA TYR A 177 3.57 -19.91 7.82
C TYR A 177 2.45 -20.19 8.83
N TRP A 178 2.74 -21.03 9.83
CA TRP A 178 1.75 -21.52 10.80
C TRP A 178 1.63 -20.68 12.08
N GLY A 179 2.45 -19.62 12.21
CA GLY A 179 2.38 -18.69 13.33
C GLY A 179 1.79 -17.34 12.91
N GLU A 180 1.64 -16.45 13.89
CA GLU A 180 1.16 -15.09 13.64
C GLU A 180 2.32 -14.19 13.19
N LEU A 181 2.18 -13.51 12.05
CA LEU A 181 3.22 -12.60 11.55
C LEU A 181 3.38 -11.38 12.46
N SER A 182 2.32 -10.95 13.14
CA SER A 182 2.34 -9.83 14.10
C SER A 182 3.27 -10.09 15.29
N GLU A 183 3.44 -11.36 15.70
CA GLU A 183 4.32 -11.73 16.81
C GLU A 183 5.81 -11.51 16.47
N LEU A 184 6.16 -11.51 15.19
CA LEU A 184 7.51 -11.26 14.69
C LEU A 184 7.94 -9.79 14.83
N GLY A 185 7.00 -8.90 15.16
CA GLY A 185 7.20 -7.46 15.24
C GLY A 185 7.01 -6.76 13.90
N GLU A 186 7.50 -5.53 13.79
CA GLU A 186 7.39 -4.74 12.56
C GLU A 186 8.21 -5.36 11.42
N LEU A 187 7.65 -5.34 10.20
CA LEU A 187 8.38 -5.68 8.98
C LEU A 187 9.28 -4.50 8.59
N LEU A 188 10.59 -4.69 8.68
CA LEU A 188 11.58 -3.65 8.41
C LEU A 188 11.94 -3.60 6.92
N MET A 189 12.14 -4.76 6.30
CA MET A 189 12.56 -4.88 4.90
C MET A 189 12.08 -6.20 4.28
N GLN A 190 11.98 -6.22 2.96
CA GLN A 190 11.90 -7.45 2.18
C GLN A 190 12.69 -7.33 0.89
N GLY A 191 13.10 -8.47 0.32
CA GLY A 191 13.79 -8.51 -0.95
C GLY A 191 13.98 -9.91 -1.50
N SER A 192 14.32 -10.01 -2.78
CA SER A 192 14.67 -11.28 -3.42
C SER A 192 16.19 -11.43 -3.45
N PHE A 193 16.69 -12.58 -3.01
CA PHE A 193 18.10 -12.87 -2.84
C PHE A 193 18.45 -14.26 -3.39
N SER A 194 19.69 -14.39 -3.86
CA SER A 194 20.32 -15.68 -4.12
C SER A 194 20.97 -16.18 -2.83
N VAL A 195 20.49 -17.31 -2.29
CA VAL A 195 20.91 -17.84 -0.98
C VAL A 195 21.62 -19.18 -1.18
N SER A 196 22.88 -19.26 -0.74
CA SER A 196 23.68 -20.48 -0.74
C SER A 196 23.94 -20.94 0.70
N PRO A 197 23.69 -22.21 1.05
CA PRO A 197 24.04 -22.73 2.36
C PRO A 197 25.56 -22.86 2.46
N GLU A 198 26.15 -22.28 3.51
CA GLU A 198 27.56 -22.48 3.82
C GLU A 198 27.67 -23.52 4.94
N SER A 199 27.86 -24.78 4.57
CA SER A 199 28.14 -25.87 5.52
C SER A 199 29.59 -26.28 5.39
N LYS A 200 30.30 -26.38 6.52
CA LYS A 200 31.70 -26.89 6.56
C LYS A 200 31.84 -28.29 5.96
N LYS A 201 30.78 -29.11 5.93
CA LYS A 201 30.74 -30.42 5.25
C LYS A 201 30.48 -30.33 3.74
N ASP A 202 29.83 -29.27 3.29
CA ASP A 202 29.48 -29.06 1.87
C ASP A 202 30.59 -28.39 1.07
N ARG A 203 31.61 -27.81 1.73
CA ARG A 203 32.80 -27.27 1.05
C ARG A 203 33.54 -28.32 0.19
N LEU A 204 33.45 -29.60 0.53
CA LEU A 204 33.98 -30.71 -0.27
C LEU A 204 33.06 -31.13 -1.44
N ARG A 205 31.81 -30.65 -1.47
CA ARG A 205 30.80 -30.86 -2.52
C ARG A 205 30.50 -29.58 -3.32
N ASP A 206 31.33 -28.55 -3.17
CA ASP A 206 31.13 -27.15 -3.63
C ASP A 206 30.81 -26.99 -5.12
N LEU A 207 31.10 -27.98 -5.96
CA LEU A 207 30.83 -27.90 -7.40
C LEU A 207 29.34 -28.13 -7.80
N ARG A 208 28.43 -28.45 -6.86
CA ARG A 208 27.06 -28.89 -7.22
C ARG A 208 25.87 -28.20 -6.53
N LEU A 209 26.07 -27.34 -5.54
CA LEU A 209 24.94 -26.70 -4.85
C LEU A 209 24.55 -25.39 -5.53
N LYS A 210 23.57 -25.47 -6.43
CA LYS A 210 22.98 -24.31 -7.10
C LYS A 210 22.40 -23.33 -6.07
N PRO A 211 22.76 -22.03 -6.11
CA PRO A 211 22.17 -21.02 -5.25
C PRO A 211 20.64 -21.03 -5.33
N MET A 212 19.99 -20.98 -4.17
CA MET A 212 18.54 -21.03 -4.08
C MET A 212 17.97 -19.62 -4.10
N GLN A 213 17.03 -19.34 -5.01
CA GLN A 213 16.29 -18.09 -4.97
C GLN A 213 15.33 -18.08 -3.77
N ARG A 214 15.45 -17.06 -2.92
CA ARG A 214 14.58 -16.83 -1.77
C ARG A 214 14.13 -15.38 -1.73
N HIS A 215 12.90 -15.19 -1.31
CA HIS A 215 12.42 -13.88 -0.89
C HIS A 215 12.47 -13.84 0.63
N ILE A 216 13.18 -12.87 1.18
CA ILE A 216 13.46 -12.77 2.61
C ILE A 216 12.67 -11.58 3.16
N PHE A 217 11.95 -11.79 4.25
CA PHE A 217 11.30 -10.75 5.03
C PHE A 217 12.06 -10.59 6.35
N LEU A 218 12.57 -9.39 6.60
CA LEU A 218 13.24 -9.03 7.85
C LEU A 218 12.24 -8.36 8.78
N TYR A 219 11.88 -9.08 9.83
CA TYR A 219 11.11 -8.57 10.95
C TYR A 219 12.03 -8.22 12.13
N GLN A 220 11.56 -7.40 13.06
CA GLN A 220 12.28 -7.06 14.29
C GLN A 220 12.79 -8.29 15.06
N LYS A 221 12.04 -9.40 15.06
CA LYS A 221 12.38 -10.60 15.83
C LYS A 221 12.79 -11.81 14.99
N ALA A 222 12.67 -11.76 13.66
CA ALA A 222 13.06 -12.88 12.80
C ALA A 222 13.33 -12.52 11.33
N LEU A 223 14.11 -13.37 10.66
CA LEU A 223 14.19 -13.47 9.20
C LEU A 223 13.29 -14.60 8.70
N LEU A 224 12.34 -14.28 7.81
CA LEU A 224 11.45 -15.23 7.18
C LEU A 224 11.91 -15.51 5.74
N PHE A 225 12.30 -16.75 5.45
CA PHE A 225 12.70 -17.18 4.12
C PHE A 225 11.52 -17.82 3.40
N CYS A 226 11.16 -17.26 2.25
CA CYS A 226 10.08 -17.74 1.41
C CYS A 226 10.58 -18.09 0.00
N LYS A 227 9.89 -19.02 -0.66
CA LYS A 227 10.03 -19.26 -2.10
C LYS A 227 8.99 -18.41 -2.82
N LYS A 228 9.44 -17.46 -3.63
CA LYS A 228 8.56 -16.67 -4.51
C LYS A 228 8.00 -17.59 -5.60
N SER A 229 6.68 -17.56 -5.76
CA SER A 229 5.95 -18.13 -6.89
C SER A 229 5.12 -17.02 -7.52
N ALA A 230 5.01 -17.00 -8.83
CA ALA A 230 4.17 -16.05 -9.54
C ALA A 230 3.17 -16.81 -10.40
N ALA A 231 1.88 -16.53 -10.21
CA ALA A 231 0.81 -17.03 -11.06
C ALA A 231 -0.14 -15.87 -11.37
N HIS A 232 -0.54 -15.70 -12.63
CA HIS A 232 -1.48 -14.66 -13.08
C HIS A 232 -1.16 -13.25 -12.52
N ASN A 233 0.09 -12.80 -12.66
CA ASN A 233 0.59 -11.51 -12.14
C ASN A 233 0.49 -11.31 -10.61
N LYS A 234 0.21 -12.36 -9.84
CA LYS A 234 0.24 -12.33 -8.38
C LYS A 234 1.46 -13.06 -7.85
N ALA A 235 2.35 -12.32 -7.18
CA ALA A 235 3.41 -12.92 -6.39
C ALA A 235 2.81 -13.55 -5.13
N THR A 236 3.25 -14.76 -4.81
CA THR A 236 2.98 -15.48 -3.56
C THR A 236 4.30 -15.94 -2.97
N TYR A 237 4.41 -15.91 -1.64
CA TYR A 237 5.64 -16.18 -0.92
C TYR A 237 5.41 -17.38 -0.02
N HIS A 238 5.77 -18.56 -0.51
CA HIS A 238 5.56 -19.77 0.27
C HIS A 238 6.68 -19.94 1.29
N PHE A 239 6.32 -19.93 2.57
CA PHE A 239 7.22 -20.08 3.70
C PHE A 239 8.11 -21.32 3.56
N LYS A 240 9.39 -21.19 3.95
CA LYS A 240 10.38 -22.27 3.94
C LYS A 240 11.14 -22.40 5.25
N ARG A 241 11.58 -21.29 5.83
CA ARG A 241 12.40 -21.29 7.05
C ARG A 241 12.24 -19.98 7.79
N ILE A 242 12.34 -20.03 9.10
CA ILE A 242 12.48 -18.85 9.97
C ILE A 242 13.81 -18.92 10.70
N LEU A 243 14.46 -17.77 10.89
CA LEU A 243 15.60 -17.59 11.79
C LEU A 243 15.24 -16.51 12.81
N LYS A 244 15.32 -16.82 14.10
CA LYS A 244 15.12 -15.79 15.13
C LYS A 244 16.30 -14.83 15.10
N MET A 245 16.07 -13.54 15.36
CA MET A 245 17.16 -12.55 15.36
C MET A 245 18.26 -12.89 16.38
N SER A 246 17.91 -13.57 17.48
CA SER A 246 18.88 -14.09 18.46
C SER A 246 19.85 -15.15 17.90
N GLN A 247 19.64 -15.65 16.69
CA GLN A 247 20.46 -16.66 16.00
C GLN A 247 21.19 -16.08 14.79
N VAL A 248 21.02 -14.79 14.48
CA VAL A 248 21.60 -14.16 13.30
C VAL A 248 22.97 -13.58 13.64
N GLY A 249 23.98 -13.97 12.88
CA GLY A 249 25.27 -13.29 12.81
C GLY A 249 25.40 -12.57 11.46
N LEU A 250 26.04 -11.40 11.45
CA LEU A 250 26.28 -10.61 10.25
C LEU A 250 27.79 -10.47 10.03
N THR A 251 28.24 -10.73 8.80
CA THR A 251 29.59 -10.42 8.35
C THR A 251 29.47 -9.52 7.13
N GLU A 252 30.03 -8.32 7.21
CA GLU A 252 30.17 -7.41 6.08
C GLU A 252 31.60 -7.54 5.54
N THR A 253 31.73 -7.90 4.26
CA THR A 253 33.01 -7.86 3.53
C THR A 253 32.91 -6.75 2.50
N VAL A 254 33.59 -5.65 2.78
CA VAL A 254 33.74 -4.49 1.89
C VAL A 254 34.84 -4.74 0.88
#